data_AF-A0A3N5SEE5-F1
#
_entry.id   AF-A0A3N5SEE5-F1
#
_cell.length_a   1.000
_cell.length_b   1.000
_cell.length_c   1.000
_cell.angle_alpha   90.00
_cell.angle_beta   90.00
_cell.angle_gamma   90.00
#
_symmetry.space_group_name_H-M   'P 1'
#
loop_
_entity.id
_entity.type
_entity.pdbx_description
1 polymer ?
#
loop_
_entity_poly.entity_id
_entity_poly.type
_entity_poly.pdbx_seq_one_letter_code
_entity_poly.pdbx_strand_id
1 'polypeptide(L)'
;MNGIWPMIYPPSFRTIRTAAAVLAMFAFLLVPQSIVRREFPAYSVVLDPGHGGMSLPDRSRHGDRYDALSGTYLQPFKEGASWGAIEEHAVVYEIARKAADIIAMCGEGGDFNRFSRLLERYSAVPPRRVFVDVSLSRGDSRDRGGIRRREDPNGEFRLFDHPGPDGKMRPGRISRINAMRPHLVVCLHIARSGSPYFRGMNPVIAPPFGFMYKGLKVLRGEKSDRSFFFSSPYAEWFDESNDRTGYKWFLNDSMLYFGGFPLDARGKVDMAGFKGYRHNMVDWPYRDSPGWENVARSHPDYTPYAANPGTISLTGRYWDRERSEFERFRRDGGEEGYGGDNHYASAEIIRYILMALRLNNVGHPDQRLSKPYVSVWHMPLFLNAITAFMELGYFNRPQFRYILTARQDEIAEGIAVGVYSLLAGMEPRDGGGARGPRGKRIDLEKYRDSNEKSYFDAAAFPGR
;
A
#
# COMPACT_ATOMS: atom_id res chain seq x y z
N MET A 1 25.65 -81.03 10.00
CA MET A 1 25.55 -79.58 9.72
C MET A 1 24.47 -79.03 10.65
N ASN A 2 24.89 -78.37 11.74
CA ASN A 2 23.97 -77.87 12.78
C ASN A 2 23.41 -76.50 12.36
N GLY A 3 22.12 -76.45 12.03
CA GLY A 3 21.40 -75.22 11.78
C GLY A 3 20.90 -74.62 13.09
N ILE A 4 21.49 -73.50 13.51
CA ILE A 4 20.98 -72.67 14.61
C ILE A 4 20.10 -71.60 13.97
N TRP A 5 18.78 -71.73 14.14
CA TRP A 5 17.84 -70.66 13.83
C TRP A 5 17.81 -69.69 15.02
N PRO A 6 18.00 -68.37 14.81
CA PRO A 6 17.87 -67.41 15.90
C PRO A 6 16.40 -67.25 16.29
N MET A 7 16.14 -67.43 17.58
CA MET A 7 14.83 -67.23 18.19
C MET A 7 14.55 -65.72 18.26
N ILE A 8 13.62 -65.24 17.43
CA ILE A 8 13.18 -63.83 17.44
C ILE A 8 12.15 -63.67 18.56
N TYR A 9 12.53 -62.98 19.63
CA TYR A 9 11.59 -62.61 20.69
C TYR A 9 10.72 -61.43 20.25
N PRO A 10 9.38 -61.48 20.43
CA PRO A 10 8.52 -60.36 20.11
C PRO A 10 8.83 -59.16 21.04
N PRO A 11 8.81 -57.93 20.51
CA PRO A 11 9.11 -56.74 21.30
C PRO A 11 8.08 -56.56 22.43
N SER A 12 8.55 -56.09 23.59
CA SER A 12 7.69 -55.88 24.76
C SER A 12 6.59 -54.85 24.47
N PHE A 13 5.44 -55.00 25.12
CA PHE A 13 4.29 -54.09 25.00
C PHE A 13 4.64 -52.62 25.29
N ARG A 14 5.67 -52.38 26.13
CA ARG A 14 6.20 -51.03 26.39
C ARG A 14 6.93 -50.47 25.17
N THR A 15 7.76 -51.28 24.50
CA THR A 15 8.50 -50.89 23.30
C THR A 15 7.55 -50.52 22.16
N ILE A 16 6.45 -51.26 21.99
CA ILE A 16 5.41 -50.98 20.98
C ILE A 16 4.71 -49.63 21.26
N ARG A 17 4.37 -49.35 22.53
CA ARG A 17 3.76 -48.06 22.92
C ARG A 17 4.69 -46.87 22.71
N THR A 18 5.96 -47.00 23.07
CA THR A 18 6.94 -45.93 22.86
C THR A 18 7.17 -45.70 21.37
N ALA A 19 7.30 -46.76 20.58
CA ALA A 19 7.42 -46.65 19.12
C ALA A 19 6.19 -45.98 18.49
N ALA A 20 4.97 -46.35 18.91
CA ALA A 20 3.74 -45.73 18.42
C ALA A 20 3.62 -44.25 18.80
N ALA A 21 4.01 -43.87 20.02
CA ALA A 21 4.01 -42.48 20.46
C ALA A 21 5.03 -41.63 19.67
N VAL A 22 6.22 -42.17 19.41
CA VAL A 22 7.24 -41.53 18.58
C VAL A 22 6.75 -41.41 17.13
N LEU A 23 6.15 -42.46 16.57
CA LEU A 23 5.58 -42.43 15.21
C LEU A 23 4.45 -41.41 15.08
N ALA A 24 3.57 -41.30 16.09
CA ALA A 24 2.50 -40.30 16.10
C ALA A 24 3.06 -38.87 16.18
N MET A 25 4.13 -38.66 16.95
CA MET A 25 4.81 -37.37 17.03
C MET A 25 5.48 -37.00 15.71
N PHE A 26 6.16 -37.95 15.06
CA PHE A 26 6.71 -37.76 13.72
C PHE A 26 5.61 -37.54 12.67
N ALA A 27 4.50 -38.27 12.74
CA ALA A 27 3.36 -38.05 11.86
C ALA A 27 2.76 -36.64 12.03
N PHE A 28 2.69 -36.13 13.27
CA PHE A 28 2.24 -34.76 13.56
C PHE A 28 3.21 -33.69 13.06
N LEU A 29 4.52 -33.94 13.15
CA LEU A 29 5.57 -33.05 12.63
C LEU A 29 5.70 -33.10 11.11
N LEU A 30 5.24 -34.18 10.48
CA LEU A 30 5.26 -34.39 9.03
C LEU A 30 3.93 -34.05 8.34
N VAL A 31 2.90 -33.60 9.08
CA VAL A 31 1.73 -32.97 8.45
C VAL A 31 2.21 -31.67 7.83
N PRO A 32 2.24 -31.56 6.48
CA PRO A 32 2.56 -30.29 5.84
C PRO A 32 1.56 -29.25 6.34
N GLN A 33 2.01 -28.04 6.70
CA GLN A 33 1.08 -26.96 7.10
C GLN A 33 -0.01 -26.70 6.03
N SER A 34 0.21 -27.11 4.78
CA SER A 34 -0.77 -27.08 3.70
C SER A 34 -1.98 -28.01 3.87
N ILE A 35 -1.97 -28.93 4.84
CA ILE A 35 -3.11 -29.83 5.17
C ILE A 35 -3.95 -29.30 6.34
N VAL A 36 -3.49 -28.26 7.05
CA VAL A 36 -4.33 -27.60 8.07
C VAL A 36 -5.42 -26.80 7.35
N ARG A 37 -6.58 -27.42 7.14
CA ARG A 37 -7.79 -26.70 6.75
C ARG A 37 -8.14 -25.75 7.89
N ARG A 38 -7.81 -24.47 7.72
CA ARG A 38 -8.32 -23.41 8.60
C ARG A 38 -9.84 -23.41 8.52
N GLU A 39 -10.49 -23.28 9.67
CA GLU A 39 -11.95 -23.19 9.77
C GLU A 39 -12.48 -21.96 8.99
N PHE A 40 -11.71 -20.87 9.00
CA PHE A 40 -12.05 -19.61 8.32
C PHE A 40 -10.93 -19.16 7.36
N PRO A 41 -11.26 -18.44 6.27
CA PRO A 41 -10.25 -17.78 5.43
C PRO A 41 -9.41 -16.81 6.26
N ALA A 42 -8.15 -16.65 5.89
CA ALA A 42 -7.23 -15.74 6.55
C ALA A 42 -6.61 -14.77 5.56
N TYR A 43 -6.49 -13.52 5.97
CA TYR A 43 -5.97 -12.44 5.16
C TYR A 43 -4.91 -11.66 5.93
N SER A 44 -3.92 -11.16 5.20
CA SER A 44 -2.85 -10.30 5.73
C SER A 44 -3.12 -8.84 5.36
N VAL A 45 -3.06 -7.96 6.35
CA VAL A 45 -3.30 -6.52 6.21
C VAL A 45 -2.14 -5.74 6.82
N VAL A 46 -1.66 -4.72 6.10
CA VAL A 46 -0.69 -3.78 6.64
C VAL A 46 -1.31 -2.40 6.76
N LEU A 47 -1.29 -1.82 7.96
CA LEU A 47 -1.58 -0.41 8.15
C LEU A 47 -0.26 0.38 8.02
N ASP A 48 -0.20 1.28 7.04
CA ASP A 48 0.93 2.16 6.79
C ASP A 48 0.61 3.57 7.29
N PRO A 49 0.98 3.92 8.54
CA PRO A 49 0.91 5.30 8.98
C PRO A 49 1.98 6.11 8.23
N GLY A 50 1.53 7.10 7.45
CA GLY A 50 2.40 7.96 6.65
C GLY A 50 3.54 8.61 7.44
N HIS A 51 4.63 8.90 6.74
CA HIS A 51 5.78 9.65 7.25
C HIS A 51 6.44 9.07 8.52
N GLY A 52 7.04 9.91 9.36
CA GLY A 52 7.85 9.55 10.51
C GLY A 52 9.22 10.22 10.48
N GLY A 53 10.16 9.75 11.30
CA GLY A 53 11.56 10.19 11.26
C GLY A 53 11.77 11.67 11.55
N MET A 54 12.85 12.23 10.96
CA MET A 54 13.27 13.60 11.14
C MET A 54 13.84 14.24 9.86
N SER A 55 13.45 15.49 9.58
CA SER A 55 14.01 16.34 8.55
C SER A 55 15.30 16.94 9.09
N LEU A 56 16.41 16.55 8.49
CA LEU A 56 17.75 16.97 8.88
C LEU A 56 18.43 17.64 7.68
N PRO A 57 19.29 18.65 7.90
CA PRO A 57 19.81 19.51 6.83
C PRO A 57 20.73 18.77 5.86
N ASP A 58 21.46 17.74 6.31
CA ASP A 58 22.35 16.97 5.46
C ASP A 58 21.56 15.93 4.64
N ARG A 59 21.16 16.32 3.43
CA ARG A 59 20.48 15.44 2.47
C ARG A 59 21.32 14.22 2.10
N SER A 60 22.65 14.32 2.06
CA SER A 60 23.51 13.20 1.63
C SER A 60 23.43 12.00 2.58
N ARG A 61 23.11 12.25 3.85
CA ARG A 61 22.94 11.23 4.89
C ARG A 61 21.48 10.96 5.21
N HIS A 62 20.68 12.02 5.29
CA HIS A 62 19.34 11.96 5.86
C HIS A 62 18.23 12.10 4.83
N GLY A 63 18.56 12.22 3.54
CA GLY A 63 17.57 12.35 2.47
C GLY A 63 16.70 11.12 2.28
N ASP A 64 15.85 11.18 1.25
CA ASP A 64 14.98 10.11 0.80
C ASP A 64 15.13 9.91 -0.73
N ARG A 65 14.67 8.77 -1.25
CA ARG A 65 14.91 8.31 -2.63
C ARG A 65 16.41 8.24 -2.95
N TYR A 66 17.07 7.24 -2.39
CA TYR A 66 18.46 6.96 -2.76
C TYR A 66 18.52 6.48 -4.21
N ASP A 67 19.26 7.20 -5.04
CA ASP A 67 19.46 6.88 -6.44
C ASP A 67 20.82 6.23 -6.65
N ALA A 68 20.79 4.96 -7.11
CA ALA A 68 22.00 4.18 -7.33
C ALA A 68 22.86 4.72 -8.49
N LEU A 69 22.29 5.53 -9.40
CA LEU A 69 23.04 6.11 -10.51
C LEU A 69 23.96 7.24 -10.06
N SER A 70 23.43 8.17 -9.26
CA SER A 70 24.19 9.28 -8.68
C SER A 70 24.91 8.92 -7.38
N GLY A 71 24.51 7.84 -6.70
CA GLY A 71 25.01 7.47 -5.37
C GLY A 71 24.54 8.43 -4.28
N THR A 72 23.46 9.19 -4.50
CA THR A 72 22.96 10.22 -3.58
C THR A 72 21.45 10.16 -3.40
N TYR A 73 20.93 10.83 -2.36
CA TYR A 73 19.49 11.04 -2.20
C TYR A 73 18.98 12.17 -3.10
N LEU A 74 17.94 11.88 -3.88
CA LEU A 74 17.36 12.85 -4.82
C LEU A 74 16.50 13.92 -4.14
N GLN A 75 16.06 13.70 -2.90
CA GLN A 75 15.23 14.67 -2.17
C GLN A 75 15.58 14.73 -0.68
N PRO A 76 15.31 15.88 -0.03
CA PRO A 76 15.23 15.93 1.43
C PRO A 76 14.18 14.96 1.95
N PHE A 77 14.40 14.45 3.16
CA PHE A 77 13.43 13.60 3.83
C PHE A 77 12.21 14.42 4.26
N LYS A 78 11.02 13.82 4.12
CA LYS A 78 9.73 14.48 4.37
C LYS A 78 9.04 13.89 5.60
N GLU A 79 9.10 14.63 6.71
CA GLU A 79 8.44 14.27 7.99
C GLU A 79 6.90 14.30 7.95
N GLY A 80 6.32 14.85 6.89
CA GLY A 80 4.87 15.04 6.74
C GLY A 80 4.44 16.47 7.03
N ALA A 81 3.13 16.69 6.97
CA ALA A 81 2.50 17.97 7.29
C ALA A 81 2.52 18.26 8.80
N SER A 82 2.44 19.54 9.16
CA SER A 82 2.26 19.97 10.55
C SER A 82 1.43 21.25 10.66
N TRP A 83 0.83 21.45 11.83
CA TRP A 83 0.16 22.68 12.23
C TRP A 83 0.39 22.95 13.72
N GLY A 84 1.30 23.89 14.03
CA GLY A 84 1.77 24.10 15.39
C GLY A 84 2.45 22.83 15.90
N ALA A 85 2.00 22.32 17.05
CA ALA A 85 2.50 21.09 17.67
C ALA A 85 1.83 19.80 17.15
N ILE A 86 0.88 19.90 16.21
CA ILE A 86 0.20 18.74 15.63
C ILE A 86 0.99 18.30 14.40
N GLU A 87 1.53 17.07 14.44
CA GLU A 87 2.36 16.49 13.39
C GLU A 87 1.64 15.30 12.75
N GLU A 88 1.62 15.25 11.42
CA GLU A 88 0.94 14.20 10.65
C GLU A 88 1.38 12.81 11.11
N HIS A 89 2.69 12.56 11.14
CA HIS A 89 3.26 11.25 11.46
C HIS A 89 2.83 10.72 12.84
N ALA A 90 2.58 11.61 13.81
CA ALA A 90 2.16 11.26 15.16
C ALA A 90 0.68 10.90 15.20
N VAL A 91 -0.15 11.71 14.52
CA VAL A 91 -1.59 11.51 14.43
C VAL A 91 -1.92 10.20 13.70
N VAL A 92 -1.37 10.00 12.50
CA VAL A 92 -1.68 8.81 11.70
C VAL A 92 -1.13 7.54 12.33
N TYR A 93 -0.01 7.62 13.07
CA TYR A 93 0.51 6.48 13.83
C TYR A 93 -0.45 6.06 14.95
N GLU A 94 -0.95 7.01 15.75
CA GLU A 94 -1.87 6.68 16.84
C GLU A 94 -3.19 6.09 16.32
N ILE A 95 -3.73 6.64 15.23
CA ILE A 95 -4.92 6.09 14.56
C ILE A 95 -4.64 4.66 14.04
N ALA A 96 -3.53 4.45 13.33
CA ALA A 96 -3.16 3.13 12.81
C ALA A 96 -2.96 2.11 13.94
N ARG A 97 -2.30 2.50 15.03
CA ARG A 97 -2.07 1.64 16.20
C ARG A 97 -3.40 1.21 16.84
N LYS A 98 -4.31 2.16 17.10
CA LYS A 98 -5.66 1.86 17.61
C LYS A 98 -6.44 0.96 16.66
N ALA A 99 -6.37 1.19 15.35
CA ALA A 99 -7.04 0.35 14.36
C ALA A 99 -6.46 -1.08 14.34
N ALA A 100 -5.13 -1.21 14.44
CA ALA A 100 -4.46 -2.50 14.54
C ALA A 100 -4.91 -3.28 15.78
N ASP A 101 -5.03 -2.64 16.94
CA ASP A 101 -5.53 -3.28 18.17
C ASP A 101 -6.95 -3.83 17.97
N ILE A 102 -7.81 -3.09 17.26
CA ILE A 102 -9.19 -3.52 16.96
C ILE A 102 -9.20 -4.68 15.98
N ILE A 103 -8.42 -4.61 14.89
CA ILE A 103 -8.34 -5.67 13.88
C ILE A 103 -7.72 -6.94 14.50
N ALA A 104 -6.75 -6.82 15.40
CA ALA A 104 -6.13 -7.99 16.05
C ALA A 104 -7.14 -8.86 16.82
N MET A 105 -8.28 -8.31 17.24
CA MET A 105 -9.37 -9.10 17.85
C MET A 105 -9.98 -10.13 16.88
N CYS A 106 -9.86 -9.94 15.56
CA CYS A 106 -10.28 -10.91 14.56
C CYS A 106 -9.14 -11.77 14.01
N GLY A 107 -7.91 -11.64 14.53
CA GLY A 107 -6.80 -12.53 14.20
C GLY A 107 -6.95 -13.94 14.79
N GLU A 108 -6.03 -14.84 14.42
CA GLU A 108 -5.97 -16.19 15.00
C GLU A 108 -5.68 -16.10 16.51
N GLY A 109 -6.59 -16.61 17.35
CA GLY A 109 -6.51 -16.48 18.81
C GLY A 109 -7.02 -15.15 19.40
N GLY A 110 -7.54 -14.23 18.58
CA GLY A 110 -8.14 -12.98 19.04
C GLY A 110 -9.53 -13.13 19.70
N ASP A 111 -9.97 -12.11 20.43
CA ASP A 111 -11.33 -12.03 21.01
C ASP A 111 -12.38 -11.66 19.96
N PHE A 112 -12.70 -12.63 19.10
CA PHE A 112 -13.69 -12.43 18.03
C PHE A 112 -15.08 -12.11 18.59
N ASN A 113 -15.43 -12.55 19.81
CA ASN A 113 -16.74 -12.23 20.40
C ASN A 113 -16.86 -10.73 20.68
N ARG A 114 -15.81 -10.09 21.19
CA ARG A 114 -15.77 -8.64 21.36
C ARG A 114 -15.81 -7.92 20.02
N PHE A 115 -15.08 -8.41 19.02
CA PHE A 115 -15.13 -7.85 17.68
C PHE A 115 -16.52 -8.01 17.02
N SER A 116 -17.17 -9.16 17.16
CA SER A 116 -18.52 -9.39 16.62
C SER A 116 -19.54 -8.40 17.18
N ARG A 117 -19.50 -8.14 18.50
CA ARG A 117 -20.36 -7.10 19.13
C ARG A 117 -20.10 -5.70 18.57
N LEU A 118 -18.86 -5.41 18.16
CA LEU A 118 -18.55 -4.17 17.45
C LEU A 118 -19.24 -4.14 16.09
N LEU A 119 -19.12 -5.22 15.30
CA LEU A 119 -19.72 -5.32 13.96
C LEU A 119 -21.25 -5.22 13.97
N GLU A 120 -21.92 -5.67 15.03
CA GLU A 120 -23.37 -5.54 15.19
C GLU A 120 -23.89 -4.10 15.10
N ARG A 121 -23.05 -3.11 15.43
CA ARG A 121 -23.38 -1.68 15.27
C ARG A 121 -23.42 -1.23 13.81
N TYR A 122 -22.73 -1.97 12.94
CA TYR A 122 -22.46 -1.60 11.55
C TYR A 122 -23.17 -2.49 10.53
N SER A 123 -23.46 -3.74 10.88
CA SER A 123 -24.06 -4.74 9.98
C SER A 123 -25.47 -5.14 10.41
N ALA A 124 -26.40 -5.22 9.46
CA ALA A 124 -27.76 -5.67 9.67
C ALA A 124 -27.81 -7.16 10.04
N VAL A 125 -26.92 -7.94 9.42
CA VAL A 125 -26.72 -9.37 9.72
C VAL A 125 -25.29 -9.65 10.20
N PRO A 126 -25.06 -10.69 11.02
CA PRO A 126 -23.71 -11.11 11.39
C PRO A 126 -22.89 -11.44 10.13
N PRO A 127 -21.75 -10.76 9.89
CA PRO A 127 -20.94 -11.04 8.72
C PRO A 127 -20.18 -12.36 8.87
N ARG A 128 -19.74 -12.92 7.73
CA ARG A 128 -18.93 -14.14 7.72
C ARG A 128 -17.67 -13.93 8.56
N ARG A 129 -17.32 -14.94 9.37
CA ARG A 129 -16.05 -14.94 10.10
C ARG A 129 -14.87 -15.18 9.15
N VAL A 130 -13.84 -14.34 9.32
CA VAL A 130 -12.54 -14.43 8.66
C VAL A 130 -11.46 -14.10 9.69
N PHE A 131 -10.24 -14.59 9.46
CA PHE A 131 -9.06 -14.17 10.21
C PHE A 131 -8.35 -13.02 9.51
N VAL A 132 -7.90 -12.03 10.28
CA VAL A 132 -7.09 -10.92 9.74
C VAL A 132 -5.80 -10.79 10.55
N ASP A 133 -4.70 -11.10 9.91
CA ASP A 133 -3.35 -10.87 10.44
C ASP A 133 -2.94 -9.45 10.10
N VAL A 134 -2.84 -8.59 11.12
CA VAL A 134 -2.57 -7.16 10.95
C VAL A 134 -1.14 -6.80 11.38
N SER A 135 -0.49 -5.90 10.64
CA SER A 135 0.83 -5.37 10.97
C SER A 135 0.91 -3.86 10.72
N LEU A 136 1.80 -3.17 11.44
CA LEU A 136 2.19 -1.78 11.14
C LEU A 136 3.45 -1.77 10.26
N SER A 137 3.52 -0.88 9.28
CA SER A 137 4.69 -0.77 8.39
C SER A 137 5.94 -0.14 9.03
N ARG A 138 5.74 0.56 10.16
CA ARG A 138 6.76 1.25 10.96
C ARG A 138 6.32 1.40 12.41
N GLY A 139 7.28 1.62 13.29
CA GLY A 139 7.08 1.97 14.69
C GLY A 139 6.78 3.45 14.93
N ASP A 140 6.71 3.77 16.22
CA ASP A 140 6.40 5.10 16.74
C ASP A 140 7.54 6.07 16.45
N SER A 141 7.17 7.29 16.07
CA SER A 141 8.12 8.38 15.81
C SER A 141 7.85 9.65 16.63
N ARG A 142 7.06 9.55 17.71
CA ARG A 142 6.76 10.66 18.61
C ARG A 142 7.92 11.02 19.55
N ASP A 143 8.77 10.04 19.93
CA ASP A 143 10.01 10.33 20.67
C ASP A 143 11.09 10.89 19.74
N ARG A 144 10.99 12.20 19.48
CA ARG A 144 11.93 12.97 18.66
C ARG A 144 13.36 12.92 19.21
N GLY A 145 13.51 12.91 20.55
CA GLY A 145 14.80 12.85 21.22
C GLY A 145 15.49 11.51 21.02
N GLY A 146 14.74 10.42 21.18
CA GLY A 146 15.20 9.06 20.88
C GLY A 146 15.55 8.87 19.41
N ILE A 147 14.71 9.34 18.48
CA ILE A 147 14.97 9.27 17.04
C ILE A 147 16.27 9.97 16.66
N ARG A 148 16.50 11.19 17.15
CA ARG A 148 17.71 11.95 16.84
C ARG A 148 19.00 11.24 17.27
N ARG A 149 18.94 10.41 18.33
CA ARG A 149 20.09 9.64 18.84
C ARG A 149 20.33 8.32 18.11
N ARG A 150 19.42 7.89 17.22
CA ARG A 150 19.65 6.72 16.37
C ARG A 150 20.79 6.99 15.40
N GLU A 151 21.52 5.94 15.04
CA GLU A 151 22.58 6.02 14.02
C GLU A 151 22.04 6.53 12.68
N ASP A 152 20.86 6.03 12.28
CA ASP A 152 20.07 6.55 11.17
C ASP A 152 18.67 6.93 11.66
N PRO A 153 18.41 8.23 11.91
CA PRO A 153 17.11 8.72 12.36
C PRO A 153 15.95 8.41 11.39
N ASN A 154 16.26 8.17 10.11
CA ASN A 154 15.26 8.04 9.05
C ASN A 154 15.14 6.62 8.50
N GLY A 155 16.05 5.70 8.83
CA GLY A 155 16.13 4.36 8.22
C GLY A 155 14.81 3.59 8.22
N GLU A 156 14.15 3.51 9.37
CA GLU A 156 12.85 2.84 9.51
C GLU A 156 11.71 3.56 8.78
N PHE A 157 11.85 4.87 8.52
CA PHE A 157 10.75 5.71 8.02
C PHE A 157 10.83 5.97 6.51
N ARG A 158 12.00 5.79 5.89
CA ARG A 158 12.19 5.93 4.44
C ARG A 158 11.26 5.01 3.66
N LEU A 159 10.69 5.54 2.59
CA LEU A 159 9.81 4.78 1.69
C LEU A 159 10.60 3.77 0.86
N PHE A 160 11.74 4.22 0.34
CA PHE A 160 12.62 3.46 -0.54
C PHE A 160 13.79 2.84 0.21
N ASP A 161 14.42 1.87 -0.45
CA ASP A 161 15.64 1.26 0.06
C ASP A 161 16.76 2.31 0.12
N HIS A 162 17.68 2.11 1.04
CA HIS A 162 18.74 3.07 1.32
C HIS A 162 20.02 2.38 1.78
N PRO A 163 21.20 2.97 1.56
CA PRO A 163 22.44 2.43 2.11
C PRO A 163 22.42 2.57 3.63
N GLY A 164 22.73 1.48 4.33
CA GLY A 164 23.00 1.51 5.76
C GLY A 164 24.39 2.10 6.05
N PRO A 165 24.72 2.28 7.34
CA PRO A 165 26.03 2.76 7.77
C PRO A 165 27.20 1.90 7.29
N ASP A 166 26.95 0.60 7.07
CA ASP A 166 27.89 -0.38 6.52
C ASP A 166 27.94 -0.40 4.98
N GLY A 167 27.26 0.54 4.32
CA GLY A 167 27.13 0.62 2.86
C GLY A 167 26.19 -0.42 2.25
N LYS A 168 25.64 -1.36 3.04
CA LYS A 168 24.70 -2.37 2.53
C LYS A 168 23.32 -1.77 2.39
N MET A 169 22.65 -2.05 1.26
CA MET A 169 21.28 -1.61 1.05
C MET A 169 20.33 -2.26 2.06
N ARG A 170 19.60 -1.41 2.79
CA ARG A 170 18.57 -1.75 3.78
C ARG A 170 17.19 -1.52 3.19
N PRO A 171 16.20 -2.36 3.54
CA PRO A 171 14.86 -2.26 2.96
C PRO A 171 14.11 -1.04 3.52
N GLY A 172 13.55 -0.23 2.62
CA GLY A 172 12.58 0.83 2.95
C GLY A 172 11.20 0.26 3.26
N ARG A 173 10.24 1.14 3.61
CA ARG A 173 8.86 0.74 3.92
C ARG A 173 8.22 -0.08 2.79
N ILE A 174 8.37 0.33 1.53
CA ILE A 174 7.75 -0.39 0.40
C ILE A 174 8.25 -1.84 0.32
N SER A 175 9.56 -2.04 0.38
CA SER A 175 10.17 -3.37 0.33
C SER A 175 9.77 -4.24 1.52
N ARG A 176 9.73 -3.66 2.74
CA ARG A 176 9.27 -4.39 3.93
C ARG A 176 7.80 -4.77 3.85
N ILE A 177 6.93 -3.89 3.35
CA ILE A 177 5.51 -4.20 3.15
C ILE A 177 5.34 -5.31 2.11
N ASN A 178 6.04 -5.22 0.97
CA ASN A 178 6.00 -6.27 -0.06
C ASN A 178 6.48 -7.63 0.49
N ALA A 179 7.50 -7.64 1.34
CA ALA A 179 7.97 -8.86 1.99
C ALA A 179 6.91 -9.54 2.89
N MET A 180 5.95 -8.76 3.44
CA MET A 180 4.83 -9.28 4.24
C MET A 180 3.71 -9.90 3.40
N ARG A 181 3.73 -9.74 2.07
CA ARG A 181 2.73 -10.27 1.12
C ARG A 181 1.27 -9.95 1.52
N PRO A 182 0.94 -8.69 1.82
CA PRO A 182 -0.41 -8.34 2.24
C PRO A 182 -1.42 -8.47 1.10
N HIS A 183 -2.65 -8.81 1.46
CA HIS A 183 -3.78 -8.72 0.53
C HIS A 183 -4.23 -7.26 0.39
N LEU A 184 -4.20 -6.52 1.52
CA LEU A 184 -4.60 -5.12 1.60
C LEU A 184 -3.57 -4.29 2.38
N VAL A 185 -3.22 -3.12 1.85
CA VAL A 185 -2.41 -2.11 2.55
C VAL A 185 -3.24 -0.85 2.72
N VAL A 186 -3.37 -0.36 3.95
CA VAL A 186 -4.11 0.86 4.29
C VAL A 186 -3.12 1.98 4.60
N CYS A 187 -2.95 2.93 3.69
CA CYS A 187 -2.03 4.06 3.86
C CYS A 187 -2.78 5.27 4.40
N LEU A 188 -2.35 5.80 5.55
CA LEU A 188 -2.99 6.92 6.23
C LEU A 188 -2.12 8.18 6.12
N HIS A 189 -2.69 9.24 5.55
CA HIS A 189 -2.03 10.53 5.37
C HIS A 189 -2.95 11.69 5.77
N ILE A 190 -2.33 12.86 6.02
CA ILE A 190 -3.01 14.12 6.29
C ILE A 190 -2.29 15.24 5.56
N ALA A 191 -2.97 15.90 4.63
CA ALA A 191 -2.45 17.08 3.97
C ALA A 191 -2.43 18.31 4.90
N ARG A 192 -1.45 19.20 4.69
CA ARG A 192 -1.46 20.51 5.37
C ARG A 192 -2.63 21.38 4.89
N SER A 193 -2.85 21.40 3.59
CA SER A 193 -3.83 22.23 2.90
C SER A 193 -4.35 21.51 1.67
N GLY A 194 -5.59 21.81 1.29
CA GLY A 194 -6.20 21.32 0.06
C GLY A 194 -6.93 22.45 -0.65
N SER A 195 -6.99 22.37 -1.97
CA SER A 195 -7.80 23.28 -2.78
C SER A 195 -9.26 23.29 -2.29
N PRO A 196 -10.00 24.41 -2.39
CA PRO A 196 -11.41 24.48 -1.98
C PRO A 196 -12.30 23.40 -2.64
N TYR A 197 -11.88 22.89 -3.80
CA TYR A 197 -12.52 21.80 -4.54
C TYR A 197 -12.40 20.44 -3.84
N PHE A 198 -11.28 20.18 -3.15
CA PHE A 198 -11.08 18.99 -2.34
C PHE A 198 -11.47 19.29 -0.89
N ARG A 199 -12.70 18.91 -0.53
CA ARG A 199 -13.18 18.93 0.86
C ARG A 199 -13.64 17.54 1.24
N GLY A 200 -13.14 17.00 2.34
CA GLY A 200 -13.45 15.66 2.78
C GLY A 200 -12.23 14.85 3.13
N MET A 201 -12.49 13.56 3.28
CA MET A 201 -11.48 12.51 3.21
C MET A 201 -11.39 12.07 1.75
N ASN A 202 -10.18 11.92 1.24
CA ASN A 202 -9.94 11.69 -0.18
C ASN A 202 -9.18 10.37 -0.37
N PRO A 203 -9.65 9.48 -1.27
CA PRO A 203 -8.78 8.45 -1.79
C PRO A 203 -7.60 9.05 -2.54
N VAL A 204 -6.49 8.32 -2.63
CA VAL A 204 -5.37 8.64 -3.50
C VAL A 204 -5.11 7.43 -4.38
N ILE A 205 -5.19 7.61 -5.69
CA ILE A 205 -5.15 6.52 -6.66
C ILE A 205 -4.08 6.76 -7.72
N ALA A 206 -3.55 5.68 -8.29
CA ALA A 206 -2.75 5.76 -9.50
C ALA A 206 -3.63 5.43 -10.71
N PRO A 207 -3.58 6.23 -11.80
CA PRO A 207 -4.29 5.90 -13.03
C PRO A 207 -3.80 4.57 -13.62
N PRO A 208 -4.63 3.89 -14.43
CA PRO A 208 -4.25 2.64 -15.05
C PRO A 208 -3.21 2.85 -16.16
N PHE A 209 -2.37 1.84 -16.39
CA PHE A 209 -1.30 1.87 -17.41
C PHE A 209 -1.82 2.35 -18.77
N GLY A 210 -2.96 1.81 -19.22
CA GLY A 210 -3.53 2.16 -20.52
C GLY A 210 -3.90 3.64 -20.66
N PHE A 211 -4.27 4.31 -19.57
CA PHE A 211 -4.55 5.75 -19.57
C PHE A 211 -3.26 6.57 -19.63
N MET A 212 -2.28 6.24 -18.78
CA MET A 212 -0.95 6.88 -18.81
C MET A 212 -0.26 6.69 -20.16
N TYR A 213 -0.36 5.50 -20.75
CA TYR A 213 0.26 5.18 -22.04
C TYR A 213 -0.30 6.04 -23.18
N LYS A 214 -1.59 6.44 -23.14
CA LYS A 214 -2.12 7.44 -24.08
C LYS A 214 -1.42 8.79 -23.93
N GLY A 215 -1.05 9.19 -22.71
CA GLY A 215 -0.24 10.38 -22.44
C GLY A 215 1.17 10.27 -23.03
N LEU A 216 1.82 9.11 -22.90
CA LEU A 216 3.10 8.85 -23.57
C LEU A 216 2.97 8.95 -25.10
N LYS A 217 1.91 8.37 -25.71
CA LYS A 217 1.66 8.51 -27.15
C LYS A 217 1.52 9.95 -27.61
N VAL A 218 0.90 10.81 -26.79
CA VAL A 218 0.87 12.26 -27.06
C VAL A 218 2.27 12.84 -27.04
N LEU A 219 3.07 12.53 -26.01
CA LEU A 219 4.45 13.02 -25.89
C LEU A 219 5.36 12.55 -27.05
N ARG A 220 5.04 11.41 -27.65
CA ARG A 220 5.72 10.88 -28.86
C ARG A 220 5.24 11.48 -30.17
N GLY A 221 4.15 12.25 -30.17
CA GLY A 221 3.49 12.71 -31.39
C GLY A 221 2.69 11.62 -32.12
N GLU A 222 2.54 10.43 -31.54
CA GLU A 222 1.76 9.32 -32.09
C GLU A 222 0.24 9.53 -31.92
N LYS A 223 -0.16 10.47 -31.06
CA LYS A 223 -1.56 10.83 -30.81
C LYS A 223 -1.73 12.34 -30.63
N SER A 224 -2.62 12.94 -31.41
CA SER A 224 -2.95 14.38 -31.33
C SER A 224 -4.31 14.65 -30.66
N ASP A 225 -5.27 13.74 -30.82
CA ASP A 225 -6.59 13.82 -30.18
C ASP A 225 -6.48 13.79 -28.65
N ARG A 226 -7.19 14.70 -27.99
CA ARG A 226 -7.24 14.86 -26.52
C ARG A 226 -8.56 14.42 -25.90
N SER A 227 -9.55 14.01 -26.71
CA SER A 227 -10.88 13.64 -26.22
C SER A 227 -10.80 12.53 -25.18
N PHE A 228 -9.90 11.56 -25.35
CA PHE A 228 -9.67 10.48 -24.39
C PHE A 228 -9.36 10.94 -22.97
N PHE A 229 -8.76 12.13 -22.81
CA PHE A 229 -8.47 12.72 -21.51
C PHE A 229 -9.71 13.41 -20.99
N PHE A 230 -10.31 14.33 -21.77
CA PHE A 230 -11.44 15.14 -21.32
C PHE A 230 -12.74 14.37 -21.11
N SER A 231 -12.92 13.22 -21.77
CA SER A 231 -14.06 12.32 -21.53
C SER A 231 -13.80 11.30 -20.42
N SER A 232 -12.60 11.27 -19.87
CA SER A 232 -12.21 10.32 -18.85
C SER A 232 -12.68 10.77 -17.47
N PRO A 233 -13.05 9.84 -16.58
CA PRO A 233 -13.26 10.21 -15.18
C PRO A 233 -11.95 10.77 -14.57
N TYR A 234 -10.77 10.36 -15.05
CA TYR A 234 -9.47 10.83 -14.55
C TYR A 234 -9.13 12.30 -14.88
N ALA A 235 -9.90 12.99 -15.73
CA ALA A 235 -9.53 14.31 -16.26
C ALA A 235 -9.37 15.41 -15.21
N GLU A 236 -10.14 15.32 -14.13
CA GLU A 236 -10.26 16.39 -13.13
C GLU A 236 -9.29 16.24 -11.95
N TRP A 237 -8.40 15.24 -11.97
CA TRP A 237 -7.65 14.84 -10.77
C TRP A 237 -6.14 15.13 -10.84
N PHE A 238 -5.69 15.64 -11.98
CA PHE A 238 -4.31 16.07 -12.19
C PHE A 238 -4.17 17.55 -11.84
N ASP A 239 -3.86 17.84 -10.58
CA ASP A 239 -3.70 19.21 -10.11
C ASP A 239 -2.69 19.26 -8.95
N GLU A 240 -1.40 19.48 -9.27
CA GLU A 240 -0.39 19.74 -8.24
C GLU A 240 -0.32 21.23 -7.87
N SER A 241 -0.72 22.11 -8.79
CA SER A 241 -0.57 23.57 -8.69
C SER A 241 -1.33 24.30 -9.81
N ASN A 242 -1.70 25.56 -9.55
CA ASN A 242 -2.46 26.42 -10.47
C ASN A 242 -1.64 26.93 -11.69
N ASP A 243 -0.35 26.58 -11.80
CA ASP A 243 0.53 27.02 -12.90
C ASP A 243 0.31 26.24 -14.22
N ARG A 244 -0.41 25.12 -14.17
CA ARG A 244 -0.66 24.24 -15.32
C ARG A 244 -2.11 23.79 -15.36
N THR A 245 -2.61 23.52 -16.57
CA THR A 245 -3.92 22.87 -16.75
C THR A 245 -3.83 21.39 -16.37
N GLY A 246 -4.96 20.77 -16.00
CA GLY A 246 -4.96 19.34 -15.66
C GLY A 246 -4.44 18.43 -16.77
N TYR A 247 -4.65 18.80 -18.05
CA TYR A 247 -4.05 18.08 -19.17
C TYR A 247 -2.51 18.18 -19.18
N LYS A 248 -1.94 19.34 -18.86
CA LYS A 248 -0.48 19.51 -18.77
C LYS A 248 0.10 18.72 -17.58
N TRP A 249 -0.61 18.69 -16.45
CA TRP A 249 -0.23 17.84 -15.31
C TRP A 249 -0.29 16.35 -15.67
N PHE A 250 -1.32 15.92 -16.40
CA PHE A 250 -1.40 14.56 -16.91
C PHE A 250 -0.20 14.17 -17.80
N LEU A 251 0.23 15.06 -18.70
CA LEU A 251 1.42 14.81 -19.52
C LEU A 251 2.71 14.78 -18.69
N ASN A 252 2.84 15.66 -17.70
CA ASN A 252 3.94 15.63 -16.74
C ASN A 252 4.00 14.29 -15.99
N ASP A 253 2.88 13.84 -15.47
CA ASP A 253 2.79 12.59 -14.72
C ASP A 253 3.01 11.37 -15.60
N SER A 254 2.60 11.44 -16.88
CA SER A 254 2.93 10.42 -17.87
C SER A 254 4.43 10.33 -18.10
N MET A 255 5.10 11.47 -18.29
CA MET A 255 6.57 11.48 -18.44
C MET A 255 7.25 10.94 -17.18
N LEU A 256 6.80 11.35 -16.00
CA LEU A 256 7.36 10.91 -14.72
C LEU A 256 7.13 9.41 -14.45
N TYR A 257 5.97 8.88 -14.85
CA TYR A 257 5.63 7.47 -14.72
C TYR A 257 6.50 6.59 -15.63
N PHE A 258 6.74 6.99 -16.88
CA PHE A 258 7.50 6.19 -17.85
C PHE A 258 9.01 6.41 -17.83
N GLY A 259 9.47 7.65 -17.70
CA GLY A 259 10.89 8.00 -17.81
C GLY A 259 11.53 8.38 -16.48
N GLY A 260 10.75 8.67 -15.42
CA GLY A 260 11.28 9.19 -14.16
C GLY A 260 11.65 10.68 -14.19
N PHE A 261 11.39 11.37 -15.30
CA PHE A 261 11.63 12.80 -15.48
C PHE A 261 10.31 13.57 -15.51
N PRO A 262 10.19 14.72 -14.82
CA PRO A 262 9.06 15.60 -15.00
C PRO A 262 9.18 16.41 -16.31
N LEU A 263 8.11 17.12 -16.63
CA LEU A 263 8.11 18.15 -17.67
C LEU A 263 8.23 19.54 -17.04
N ASP A 264 8.98 20.44 -17.68
CA ASP A 264 9.04 21.85 -17.34
C ASP A 264 7.73 22.59 -17.73
N ALA A 265 7.65 23.88 -17.41
CA ALA A 265 6.46 24.70 -17.72
C ALA A 265 6.20 24.84 -19.24
N ARG A 266 7.20 24.58 -20.08
CA ARG A 266 7.11 24.60 -21.55
C ARG A 266 6.76 23.22 -22.13
N GLY A 267 6.61 22.20 -21.29
CA GLY A 267 6.31 20.83 -21.70
C GLY A 267 7.52 20.06 -22.22
N LYS A 268 8.75 20.51 -21.93
CA LYS A 268 9.98 19.80 -22.26
C LYS A 268 10.44 18.95 -21.08
N VAL A 269 11.19 17.88 -21.35
CA VAL A 269 11.77 17.02 -20.32
C VAL A 269 12.73 17.83 -19.44
N ASP A 270 12.49 17.84 -18.14
CA ASP A 270 13.37 18.45 -17.15
C ASP A 270 14.34 17.40 -16.60
N MET A 271 15.56 17.41 -17.15
CA MET A 271 16.64 16.51 -16.76
C MET A 271 17.06 16.71 -15.29
N ALA A 272 17.06 17.95 -14.80
CA ALA A 272 17.44 18.26 -13.42
C ALA A 272 16.37 17.81 -12.42
N GLY A 273 15.13 17.67 -12.89
CA GLY A 273 14.00 17.19 -12.13
C GLY A 273 13.95 15.69 -11.89
N PHE A 274 14.92 14.90 -12.37
CA PHE A 274 14.93 13.43 -12.29
C PHE A 274 14.55 12.89 -10.91
N LYS A 275 13.63 11.92 -10.90
CA LYS A 275 13.06 11.33 -9.68
C LYS A 275 13.46 9.87 -9.48
N GLY A 276 14.39 9.38 -10.30
CA GLY A 276 14.87 8.00 -10.23
C GLY A 276 14.01 7.01 -11.01
N TYR A 277 14.63 5.90 -11.36
CA TYR A 277 13.92 4.69 -11.78
C TYR A 277 13.37 3.98 -10.55
N ARG A 278 12.23 4.46 -10.06
CA ARG A 278 11.70 4.14 -8.72
C ARG A 278 11.37 2.66 -8.52
N HIS A 279 11.04 1.93 -9.59
CA HIS A 279 10.88 0.47 -9.54
C HIS A 279 12.18 -0.26 -9.21
N ASN A 280 13.35 0.38 -9.39
CA ASN A 280 14.65 -0.18 -9.00
C ASN A 280 15.17 0.36 -7.65
N MET A 281 14.42 1.26 -6.99
CA MET A 281 14.73 1.80 -5.66
C MET A 281 14.11 0.98 -4.51
N VAL A 282 13.46 -0.13 -4.83
CA VAL A 282 12.81 -1.04 -3.89
C VAL A 282 13.21 -2.48 -4.22
N ASP A 283 13.19 -3.34 -3.20
CA ASP A 283 13.50 -4.76 -3.31
C ASP A 283 12.20 -5.56 -3.48
N TRP A 284 12.06 -6.15 -4.67
CA TRP A 284 10.88 -6.88 -5.13
C TRP A 284 11.19 -7.54 -6.49
N PRO A 285 10.45 -8.58 -6.92
CA PRO A 285 10.77 -9.31 -8.15
C PRO A 285 10.59 -8.54 -9.46
N TYR A 286 9.96 -7.37 -9.43
CA TYR A 286 9.76 -6.54 -10.62
C TYR A 286 10.89 -5.51 -10.85
N ARG A 287 11.87 -5.45 -9.96
CA ARG A 287 13.12 -4.71 -10.18
C ARG A 287 13.88 -5.32 -11.35
N ASP A 288 14.62 -4.48 -12.08
CA ASP A 288 15.48 -4.91 -13.18
C ASP A 288 16.68 -5.74 -12.68
N SER A 289 17.27 -6.55 -13.55
CA SER A 289 18.37 -7.44 -13.16
C SER A 289 19.58 -6.66 -12.62
N PRO A 290 20.39 -7.27 -11.73
CA PRO A 290 21.62 -6.65 -11.24
C PRO A 290 22.51 -6.11 -12.36
N GLY A 291 23.05 -4.91 -12.19
CA GLY A 291 23.85 -4.23 -13.21
C GLY A 291 23.05 -3.31 -14.14
N TRP A 292 21.72 -3.19 -13.95
CA TRP A 292 20.88 -2.24 -14.68
C TRP A 292 21.41 -0.80 -14.60
N GLU A 293 22.06 -0.43 -13.48
CA GLU A 293 22.66 0.88 -13.26
C GLU A 293 23.69 1.24 -14.35
N ASN A 294 24.43 0.24 -14.86
CA ASN A 294 25.44 0.45 -15.89
C ASN A 294 24.81 0.84 -17.23
N VAL A 295 23.64 0.28 -17.53
CA VAL A 295 22.86 0.62 -18.73
C VAL A 295 22.18 1.98 -18.55
N ALA A 296 21.60 2.23 -17.38
CA ALA A 296 20.81 3.42 -17.11
C ALA A 296 21.63 4.72 -16.95
N ARG A 297 22.94 4.63 -16.68
CA ARG A 297 23.81 5.76 -16.28
C ARG A 297 23.74 6.97 -17.22
N SER A 298 23.62 6.75 -18.52
CA SER A 298 23.56 7.82 -19.53
C SER A 298 22.16 8.05 -20.09
N HIS A 299 21.13 7.46 -19.49
CA HIS A 299 19.75 7.51 -19.96
C HIS A 299 19.59 7.18 -21.47
N PRO A 300 20.19 6.08 -21.97
CA PRO A 300 20.30 5.83 -23.39
C PRO A 300 18.95 5.65 -24.08
N ASP A 301 18.84 6.18 -25.29
CA ASP A 301 17.68 6.01 -26.16
C ASP A 301 17.40 4.53 -26.45
N TYR A 302 16.13 4.22 -26.71
CA TYR A 302 15.62 2.88 -27.03
C TYR A 302 15.74 1.87 -25.89
N THR A 303 15.86 2.36 -24.65
CA THR A 303 15.89 1.56 -23.42
C THR A 303 14.76 1.96 -22.46
N PRO A 304 14.47 1.15 -21.42
CA PRO A 304 13.58 1.55 -20.32
C PRO A 304 14.06 2.78 -19.54
N TYR A 305 15.30 3.21 -19.78
CA TYR A 305 15.94 4.34 -19.11
C TYR A 305 16.06 5.58 -20.00
N ALA A 306 15.42 5.61 -21.17
CA ALA A 306 15.49 6.79 -22.03
C ALA A 306 14.85 8.01 -21.36
N ALA A 307 15.50 9.17 -21.47
CA ALA A 307 14.93 10.44 -21.03
C ALA A 307 14.02 11.07 -22.11
N ASN A 308 14.20 10.71 -23.38
CA ASN A 308 13.38 11.19 -24.48
C ASN A 308 12.10 10.35 -24.60
N PRO A 309 10.89 10.94 -24.49
CA PRO A 309 9.63 10.17 -24.59
C PRO A 309 9.51 9.38 -25.90
N GLY A 310 10.09 9.88 -27.00
CA GLY A 310 10.12 9.24 -28.32
C GLY A 310 10.84 7.89 -28.37
N THR A 311 11.77 7.66 -27.43
CA THR A 311 12.69 6.52 -27.46
C THR A 311 12.58 5.64 -26.21
N ILE A 312 11.64 5.91 -25.30
CA ILE A 312 11.39 5.04 -24.14
C ILE A 312 10.98 3.63 -24.60
N SER A 313 11.67 2.59 -24.14
CA SER A 313 11.30 1.20 -24.34
C SER A 313 10.55 0.66 -23.13
N LEU A 314 9.34 0.12 -23.31
CA LEU A 314 8.52 -0.40 -22.20
C LEU A 314 8.76 -1.90 -21.98
N THR A 315 10.03 -2.30 -21.86
CA THR A 315 10.48 -3.69 -21.74
C THR A 315 10.97 -4.02 -20.33
N GLY A 316 10.80 -5.28 -19.92
CA GLY A 316 11.25 -5.76 -18.60
C GLY A 316 10.11 -6.02 -17.62
N ARG A 317 10.47 -6.70 -16.51
CA ARG A 317 9.51 -7.28 -15.55
C ARG A 317 8.54 -6.25 -14.96
N TYR A 318 9.02 -5.04 -14.66
CA TYR A 318 8.16 -3.96 -14.17
C TYR A 318 7.07 -3.61 -15.17
N TRP A 319 7.42 -3.42 -16.44
CA TRP A 319 6.45 -3.04 -17.46
C TRP A 319 5.49 -4.18 -17.82
N ASP A 320 5.93 -5.43 -17.75
CA ASP A 320 5.07 -6.60 -17.90
C ASP A 320 4.02 -6.67 -16.78
N ARG A 321 4.43 -6.39 -15.53
CA ARG A 321 3.50 -6.23 -14.41
C ARG A 321 2.53 -5.09 -14.65
N GLU A 322 3.00 -3.90 -15.02
CA GLU A 322 2.13 -2.73 -15.25
C GLU A 322 1.05 -2.98 -16.31
N ARG A 323 1.31 -3.89 -17.27
CA ARG A 323 0.35 -4.32 -18.30
C ARG A 323 -0.53 -5.50 -17.88
N SER A 324 -0.26 -6.14 -16.75
CA SER A 324 -0.99 -7.33 -16.31
C SER A 324 -2.46 -7.03 -15.99
N GLU A 325 -3.30 -8.07 -16.05
CA GLU A 325 -4.69 -7.95 -15.64
C GLU A 325 -4.84 -7.63 -14.15
N PHE A 326 -3.89 -8.03 -13.31
CA PHE A 326 -3.89 -7.70 -11.88
C PHE A 326 -3.75 -6.20 -11.65
N GLU A 327 -2.86 -5.52 -12.37
CA GLU A 327 -2.74 -4.06 -12.32
C GLU A 327 -4.00 -3.36 -12.86
N ARG A 328 -4.63 -3.94 -13.88
CA ARG A 328 -5.94 -3.48 -14.36
C ARG A 328 -7.01 -3.61 -13.28
N PHE A 329 -7.10 -4.74 -12.57
CA PHE A 329 -8.07 -4.91 -11.47
C PHE A 329 -7.84 -3.93 -10.31
N ARG A 330 -6.57 -3.62 -10.01
CA ARG A 330 -6.22 -2.68 -8.94
C ARG A 330 -6.55 -1.24 -9.28
N ARG A 331 -6.43 -0.83 -10.56
CA ARG A 331 -6.41 0.60 -10.96
C ARG A 331 -7.43 1.01 -12.02
N ASP A 332 -8.15 0.08 -12.63
CA ASP A 332 -9.15 0.38 -13.66
C ASP A 332 -10.52 -0.21 -13.34
N GLY A 333 -11.58 0.45 -13.80
CA GLY A 333 -12.96 0.05 -13.51
C GLY A 333 -13.23 -0.13 -12.00
N GLY A 334 -13.79 -1.27 -11.61
CA GLY A 334 -14.12 -1.60 -10.22
C GLY A 334 -15.45 -1.02 -9.76
N GLU A 335 -15.76 -1.19 -8.48
CA GLU A 335 -17.07 -0.82 -7.92
C GLU A 335 -17.36 0.68 -8.01
N GLU A 336 -16.33 1.54 -7.93
CA GLU A 336 -16.50 2.99 -8.07
C GLU A 336 -16.65 3.43 -9.55
N GLY A 337 -16.60 2.49 -10.50
CA GLY A 337 -16.64 2.73 -11.93
C GLY A 337 -15.29 3.15 -12.54
N TYR A 338 -14.29 3.43 -11.72
CA TYR A 338 -12.91 3.74 -12.11
C TYR A 338 -11.97 3.59 -10.90
N GLY A 339 -10.66 3.51 -11.17
CA GLY A 339 -9.63 3.43 -10.12
C GLY A 339 -9.50 2.06 -9.47
N GLY A 340 -10.28 1.07 -9.93
CA GLY A 340 -10.18 -0.34 -9.55
C GLY A 340 -10.43 -0.61 -8.07
N ASP A 341 -9.93 -1.74 -7.59
CA ASP A 341 -10.05 -2.13 -6.19
C ASP A 341 -9.34 -1.15 -5.23
N ASN A 342 -8.30 -0.44 -5.68
CA ASN A 342 -7.61 0.57 -4.84
C ASN A 342 -8.55 1.73 -4.50
N HIS A 343 -9.30 2.22 -5.49
CA HIS A 343 -10.26 3.29 -5.26
C HIS A 343 -11.42 2.80 -4.38
N TYR A 344 -11.96 1.62 -4.68
CA TYR A 344 -13.04 1.06 -3.89
C TYR A 344 -12.63 0.84 -2.43
N ALA A 345 -11.47 0.23 -2.18
CA ALA A 345 -10.97 -0.03 -0.84
C ALA A 345 -10.83 1.26 -0.01
N SER A 346 -10.24 2.31 -0.61
CA SER A 346 -10.11 3.62 0.03
C SER A 346 -11.47 4.25 0.32
N ALA A 347 -12.38 4.25 -0.66
CA ALA A 347 -13.71 4.84 -0.53
C ALA A 347 -14.55 4.12 0.54
N GLU A 348 -14.46 2.79 0.59
CA GLU A 348 -15.19 1.98 1.54
C GLU A 348 -14.72 2.20 2.98
N ILE A 349 -13.40 2.22 3.21
CA ILE A 349 -12.87 2.55 4.54
C ILE A 349 -13.29 3.96 4.98
N ILE A 350 -13.21 4.95 4.08
CA ILE A 350 -13.70 6.31 4.38
C ILE A 350 -15.20 6.30 4.74
N ARG A 351 -16.03 5.56 4.02
CA ARG A 351 -17.47 5.47 4.34
C ARG A 351 -17.72 4.90 5.74
N TYR A 352 -16.94 3.91 6.17
CA TYR A 352 -17.03 3.36 7.52
C TYR A 352 -16.48 4.32 8.59
N ILE A 353 -15.41 5.06 8.31
CA ILE A 353 -14.96 6.15 9.19
C ILE A 353 -16.07 7.19 9.40
N LEU A 354 -16.72 7.61 8.30
CA LEU A 354 -17.82 8.56 8.37
C LEU A 354 -19.03 7.99 9.10
N MET A 355 -19.33 6.70 8.92
CA MET A 355 -20.39 6.02 9.67
C MET A 355 -20.07 5.98 11.17
N ALA A 356 -18.84 5.62 11.55
CA ALA A 356 -18.38 5.58 12.94
C ALA A 356 -18.50 6.95 13.62
N LEU A 357 -18.09 8.02 12.94
CA LEU A 357 -18.25 9.39 13.43
C LEU A 357 -19.74 9.74 13.64
N ARG A 358 -20.61 9.41 12.67
CA ARG A 358 -22.06 9.66 12.78
C ARG A 358 -22.71 8.89 13.94
N LEU A 359 -22.36 7.61 14.13
CA LEU A 359 -22.87 6.81 15.24
C LEU A 359 -22.50 7.38 16.62
N ASN A 360 -21.46 8.22 16.67
CA ASN A 360 -21.00 8.91 17.87
C ASN A 360 -21.40 10.40 17.90
N ASN A 361 -22.41 10.80 17.10
CA ASN A 361 -22.91 12.18 17.00
C ASN A 361 -21.84 13.22 16.62
N VAL A 362 -20.81 12.80 15.88
CA VAL A 362 -19.77 13.68 15.35
C VAL A 362 -20.06 13.92 13.87
N GLY A 363 -20.63 15.09 13.55
CA GLY A 363 -21.05 15.46 12.20
C GLY A 363 -20.55 16.84 11.77
N HIS A 364 -20.11 16.98 10.52
CA HIS A 364 -19.80 18.27 9.90
C HIS A 364 -19.90 18.19 8.36
N PRO A 365 -20.30 19.24 7.62
CA PRO A 365 -20.43 19.20 6.16
C PRO A 365 -19.15 18.83 5.39
N ASP A 366 -17.99 19.16 5.95
CA ASP A 366 -16.69 18.76 5.39
C ASP A 366 -16.34 17.28 5.67
N GLN A 367 -17.07 16.54 6.51
CA GLN A 367 -16.88 15.10 6.71
C GLN A 367 -17.62 14.32 5.63
N ARG A 368 -16.96 14.14 4.49
CA ARG A 368 -17.53 13.43 3.35
C ARG A 368 -16.45 12.65 2.60
N LEU A 369 -16.85 11.58 1.94
CA LEU A 369 -16.04 10.99 0.88
C LEU A 369 -15.95 12.01 -0.26
N SER A 370 -14.73 12.39 -0.61
CA SER A 370 -14.45 13.37 -1.64
C SER A 370 -13.80 12.73 -2.85
N LYS A 371 -13.61 13.53 -3.90
CA LYS A 371 -12.97 13.08 -5.14
C LYS A 371 -11.54 12.58 -4.86
N PRO A 372 -11.06 11.55 -5.56
CA PRO A 372 -9.71 11.06 -5.37
C PRO A 372 -8.65 12.04 -5.90
N TYR A 373 -7.45 11.94 -5.34
CA TYR A 373 -6.23 12.52 -5.90
C TYR A 373 -5.51 11.52 -6.81
N VAL A 374 -4.84 12.00 -7.85
CA VAL A 374 -3.89 11.19 -8.62
C VAL A 374 -2.52 11.25 -7.97
N SER A 375 -1.92 10.07 -7.76
CA SER A 375 -0.52 9.94 -7.34
C SER A 375 0.17 8.88 -8.17
N VAL A 376 1.09 9.33 -9.03
CA VAL A 376 2.08 8.47 -9.67
C VAL A 376 3.35 8.35 -8.83
N TRP A 377 3.33 8.80 -7.58
CA TRP A 377 4.55 9.13 -6.83
C TRP A 377 5.17 7.95 -6.07
N HIS A 378 4.37 7.10 -5.42
CA HIS A 378 4.90 6.09 -4.50
C HIS A 378 4.00 4.84 -4.34
N MET A 379 3.21 4.79 -3.27
CA MET A 379 2.67 3.56 -2.71
C MET A 379 1.72 2.79 -3.64
N PRO A 380 0.75 3.43 -4.33
CA PRO A 380 -0.18 2.68 -5.17
C PRO A 380 0.50 1.94 -6.34
N LEU A 381 1.69 2.38 -6.77
CA LEU A 381 2.44 1.77 -7.86
C LEU A 381 3.34 0.61 -7.41
N PHE A 382 4.10 0.82 -6.34
CA PHE A 382 5.20 -0.08 -5.96
C PHE A 382 4.84 -1.11 -4.88
N LEU A 383 3.59 -1.13 -4.43
CA LEU A 383 3.04 -2.19 -3.59
C LEU A 383 2.37 -3.27 -4.42
N ASN A 384 2.66 -4.52 -4.10
CA ASN A 384 2.08 -5.69 -4.75
C ASN A 384 0.88 -6.21 -3.93
N ALA A 385 -0.09 -5.32 -3.70
CA ALA A 385 -1.26 -5.49 -2.84
C ALA A 385 -2.38 -4.53 -3.26
N ILE A 386 -3.63 -4.81 -2.89
CA ILE A 386 -4.68 -3.78 -2.99
C ILE A 386 -4.30 -2.64 -2.03
N THR A 387 -4.28 -1.41 -2.51
CA THR A 387 -3.80 -0.25 -1.74
C THR A 387 -4.95 0.71 -1.48
N ALA A 388 -5.40 0.76 -0.24
CA ALA A 388 -6.31 1.79 0.25
C ALA A 388 -5.50 3.00 0.75
N PHE A 389 -5.16 3.94 -0.13
CA PHE A 389 -4.43 5.15 0.25
C PHE A 389 -5.41 6.30 0.46
N MET A 390 -5.35 6.94 1.63
CA MET A 390 -6.31 7.98 2.00
C MET A 390 -5.64 9.19 2.63
N GLU A 391 -6.09 10.37 2.21
CA GLU A 391 -5.93 11.61 2.95
C GLU A 391 -7.14 11.78 3.89
N LEU A 392 -6.90 11.75 5.20
CA LEU A 392 -7.95 11.78 6.22
C LEU A 392 -8.51 13.20 6.47
N GLY A 393 -7.86 14.23 5.95
CA GLY A 393 -8.31 15.62 6.08
C GLY A 393 -7.17 16.62 5.91
N TYR A 394 -7.41 17.85 6.38
CA TYR A 394 -6.48 18.97 6.19
C TYR A 394 -6.20 19.72 7.48
N PHE A 395 -4.93 19.87 7.85
CA PHE A 395 -4.59 20.57 9.09
C PHE A 395 -4.92 22.05 9.09
N ASN A 396 -4.98 22.72 7.95
CA ASN A 396 -5.40 24.13 7.92
C ASN A 396 -6.89 24.35 8.26
N ARG A 397 -7.69 23.28 8.43
CA ARG A 397 -9.10 23.39 8.81
C ARG A 397 -9.33 23.00 10.28
N PRO A 398 -9.93 23.89 11.10
CA PRO A 398 -10.17 23.61 12.51
C PRO A 398 -10.93 22.31 12.79
N GLN A 399 -11.97 22.05 12.01
CA GLN A 399 -12.79 20.85 12.20
C GLN A 399 -12.01 19.56 11.94
N PHE A 400 -11.16 19.51 10.91
CA PHE A 400 -10.34 18.32 10.68
C PHE A 400 -9.31 18.14 11.79
N ARG A 401 -8.68 19.22 12.26
CA ARG A 401 -7.79 19.12 13.43
C ARG A 401 -8.51 18.50 14.63
N TYR A 402 -9.72 18.98 14.95
CA TYR A 402 -10.52 18.42 16.04
C TYR A 402 -10.81 16.93 15.85
N ILE A 403 -11.27 16.50 14.67
CA ILE A 403 -11.56 15.08 14.41
C ILE A 403 -10.28 14.23 14.52
N LEU A 404 -9.20 14.69 13.91
CA LEU A 404 -7.93 13.97 13.80
C LEU A 404 -7.20 13.86 15.16
N THR A 405 -7.48 14.73 16.12
CA THR A 405 -6.84 14.68 17.45
C THR A 405 -7.76 14.20 18.56
N ALA A 406 -9.07 14.51 18.51
CA ALA A 406 -10.01 14.23 19.59
C ALA A 406 -10.99 13.09 19.29
N ARG A 407 -10.99 12.53 18.07
CA ARG A 407 -11.90 11.46 17.63
C ARG A 407 -11.16 10.32 16.92
N GLN A 408 -9.96 10.02 17.40
CA GLN A 408 -9.09 8.99 16.82
C GLN A 408 -9.64 7.57 17.03
N ASP A 409 -10.37 7.33 18.11
CA ASP A 409 -11.00 6.04 18.39
C ASP A 409 -12.09 5.71 17.36
N GLU A 410 -12.92 6.68 17.01
CA GLU A 410 -13.96 6.51 15.99
C GLU A 410 -13.37 6.33 14.59
N ILE A 411 -12.27 7.03 14.27
CA ILE A 411 -11.56 6.81 13.00
C ILE A 411 -10.97 5.40 12.96
N ALA A 412 -10.31 4.97 14.04
CA ALA A 412 -9.71 3.65 14.13
C ALA A 412 -10.75 2.53 14.04
N GLU A 413 -11.89 2.70 14.71
CA GLU A 413 -13.05 1.80 14.63
C GLU A 413 -13.57 1.71 13.18
N GLY A 414 -13.77 2.84 12.51
CA GLY A 414 -14.20 2.87 11.12
C GLY A 414 -13.20 2.23 10.16
N ILE A 415 -11.90 2.40 10.39
CA ILE A 415 -10.84 1.70 9.62
C ILE A 415 -10.96 0.19 9.81
N ALA A 416 -11.04 -0.28 11.06
CA ALA A 416 -11.10 -1.70 11.35
C ALA A 416 -12.35 -2.38 10.75
N VAL A 417 -13.52 -1.75 10.88
CA VAL A 417 -14.76 -2.24 10.29
C VAL A 417 -14.71 -2.18 8.76
N GLY A 418 -14.17 -1.12 8.18
CA GLY A 418 -14.00 -0.99 6.73
C GLY A 418 -13.08 -2.05 6.14
N VAL A 419 -11.94 -2.32 6.78
CA VAL A 419 -11.05 -3.42 6.42
C VAL A 419 -11.79 -4.76 6.47
N TYR A 420 -12.52 -5.02 7.56
CA TYR A 420 -13.27 -6.26 7.71
C TYR A 420 -14.34 -6.41 6.62
N SER A 421 -15.06 -5.34 6.30
CA SER A 421 -16.07 -5.30 5.25
C SER A 421 -15.51 -5.66 3.87
N LEU A 422 -14.34 -5.12 3.52
CA LEU A 422 -13.66 -5.42 2.26
C LEU A 422 -13.25 -6.90 2.14
N LEU A 423 -12.95 -7.57 3.25
CA LEU A 423 -12.45 -8.95 3.27
C LEU A 423 -13.57 -10.00 3.45
N ALA A 424 -14.53 -9.72 4.33
CA ALA A 424 -15.60 -10.64 4.69
C ALA A 424 -16.91 -10.38 3.92
N GLY A 425 -17.15 -9.14 3.50
CA GLY A 425 -18.46 -8.65 3.10
C GLY A 425 -19.33 -8.39 4.32
N MET A 426 -20.15 -7.34 4.25
CA MET A 426 -21.09 -6.95 5.29
C MET A 426 -22.38 -6.44 4.64
N GLU A 427 -23.48 -6.48 5.38
CA GLU A 427 -24.72 -5.82 4.98
C GLU A 427 -24.87 -4.56 5.85
N PRO A 428 -24.49 -3.37 5.38
CA PRO A 428 -24.44 -2.20 6.24
C PRO A 428 -25.83 -1.87 6.81
N ARG A 429 -25.92 -1.60 8.12
CA ARG A 429 -27.15 -1.06 8.72
C ARG A 429 -27.49 0.29 8.09
N ASP A 430 -28.78 0.58 7.95
CA ASP A 430 -29.33 1.79 7.34
C ASP A 430 -28.55 3.06 7.73
N GLY A 431 -27.72 3.50 6.79
CA GLY A 431 -27.02 4.77 6.74
C GLY A 431 -26.58 5.11 5.31
N GLY A 432 -27.08 4.35 4.34
CA GLY A 432 -26.58 4.18 2.99
C GLY A 432 -27.49 4.77 1.92
N GLY A 433 -27.77 6.07 1.99
CA GLY A 433 -27.95 6.81 0.74
C GLY A 433 -26.71 6.62 -0.17
N ALA A 434 -26.69 7.20 -1.37
CA ALA A 434 -25.57 7.06 -2.33
C ALA A 434 -24.14 7.38 -1.79
N ARG A 435 -23.99 7.80 -0.53
CA ARG A 435 -22.75 8.18 0.16
C ARG A 435 -22.36 7.29 1.35
N GLY A 436 -23.16 6.30 1.75
CA GLY A 436 -22.81 5.38 2.86
C GLY A 436 -22.01 4.15 2.42
N PRO A 437 -21.58 3.29 3.38
CA PRO A 437 -20.88 2.05 3.07
C PRO A 437 -21.66 1.15 2.11
N ARG A 438 -20.95 0.40 1.27
CA ARG A 438 -21.56 -0.55 0.32
C ARG A 438 -21.55 -1.98 0.83
N GLY A 439 -20.59 -2.34 1.68
CA GLY A 439 -20.50 -3.67 2.28
C GLY A 439 -20.00 -4.79 1.36
N LYS A 440 -19.68 -4.49 0.10
CA LYS A 440 -19.26 -5.52 -0.86
C LYS A 440 -17.82 -5.94 -0.59
N ARG A 441 -17.60 -7.25 -0.44
CA ARG A 441 -16.24 -7.78 -0.36
C ARG A 441 -15.50 -7.59 -1.69
N ILE A 442 -14.19 -7.40 -1.62
CA ILE A 442 -13.34 -7.48 -2.80
C ILE A 442 -13.29 -8.94 -3.26
N ASP A 443 -13.44 -9.14 -4.57
CA ASP A 443 -13.21 -10.44 -5.18
C ASP A 443 -11.69 -10.68 -5.27
N LEU A 444 -11.14 -11.41 -4.30
CA LEU A 444 -9.73 -11.76 -4.26
C LEU A 444 -9.39 -12.94 -5.18
N GLU A 445 -10.38 -13.71 -5.65
CA GLU A 445 -10.15 -14.87 -6.52
C GLU A 445 -9.61 -14.46 -7.89
N LYS A 446 -9.99 -13.27 -8.39
CA LYS A 446 -9.43 -12.72 -9.63
C LYS A 446 -7.93 -12.40 -9.57
N TYR A 447 -7.32 -12.45 -8.38
CA TYR A 447 -5.89 -12.28 -8.18
C TYR A 447 -5.12 -13.61 -8.10
N ARG A 448 -5.77 -14.75 -8.34
CA ARG A 448 -5.09 -16.05 -8.37
C ARG A 448 -4.33 -16.20 -9.69
N ASP A 449 -3.06 -16.56 -9.59
CA ASP A 449 -2.16 -16.82 -10.72
C ASP A 449 -2.09 -18.33 -11.01
N SER A 450 -2.12 -19.14 -9.96
CA SER A 450 -2.21 -20.60 -10.05
C SER A 450 -2.99 -21.16 -8.86
N ASN A 451 -3.18 -22.48 -8.82
CA ASN A 451 -3.86 -23.15 -7.70
C ASN A 451 -3.19 -22.91 -6.34
N GLU A 452 -1.90 -22.56 -6.32
CA GLU A 452 -1.09 -22.40 -5.11
C GLU A 452 -0.59 -20.97 -4.85
N LYS A 453 -0.68 -20.07 -5.84
CA LYS A 453 -0.13 -18.71 -5.74
C LYS A 453 -1.09 -17.66 -6.24
N SER A 454 -1.05 -16.51 -5.59
CA SER A 454 -1.73 -15.28 -5.99
C SER A 454 -0.73 -14.21 -6.42
N TYR A 455 -1.26 -13.16 -7.06
CA TYR A 455 -0.54 -11.91 -7.31
C TYR A 455 0.18 -11.42 -6.05
N PHE A 456 -0.42 -11.52 -4.86
CA PHE A 456 0.16 -11.04 -3.59
C PHE A 456 1.38 -11.85 -3.16
N ASP A 457 1.43 -13.15 -3.46
CA ASP A 457 2.55 -14.02 -3.11
C ASP A 457 3.82 -13.70 -3.89
N ALA A 458 3.66 -13.13 -5.09
CA ALA A 458 4.76 -12.66 -5.91
C ALA A 458 5.41 -11.38 -5.35
N ALA A 459 4.97 -10.83 -4.22
CA ALA A 459 5.50 -9.58 -3.67
C ALA A 459 6.93 -9.73 -3.09
N ALA A 460 7.25 -10.90 -2.54
CA ALA A 460 8.52 -11.12 -1.86
C ALA A 460 9.60 -11.60 -2.85
N PHE A 461 10.76 -10.96 -2.82
CA PHE A 461 11.94 -11.47 -3.53
C PHE A 461 12.45 -12.73 -2.80
N PRO A 462 12.60 -13.89 -3.46
CA PRO A 462 13.01 -15.13 -2.79
C PRO A 462 14.49 -15.21 -2.39
N GLY A 463 15.30 -14.15 -2.58
CA GLY A 463 16.75 -14.25 -2.39
C GLY A 463 17.45 -12.98 -1.90
N ARG A 464 17.72 -12.93 -0.60
CA ARG A 464 19.00 -12.48 -0.07
C ARG A 464 19.47 -13.44 1.02
#